data_AF-A0A1G7CI30-F1
#
_entry.id   AF-A0A1G7CI30-F1
#
_cell.length_a   1.000
_cell.length_b   1.000
_cell.length_c   1.000
_cell.angle_alpha   90.00
_cell.angle_beta   90.00
_cell.angle_gamma   90.00
#
_symmetry.space_group_name_H-M   'P 1'
#
loop_
_entity.id
_entity.type
_entity.pdbx_description
1 polymer ?
#
loop_
_entity_poly.entity_id
_entity_poly.type
_entity_poly.pdbx_seq_one_letter_code
_entity_poly.pdbx_strand_id
1 'polypeptide(L)'
;MFEIKYRIIVDESHWKKMNLEQIEKEGGIEGFFQLNLHSVDYGYCHDRELAEGEEGFDIISTWLSNLLEVCLLIDDTKYVAIKDTESYNTWLEFISADNDLLVSVIQSDSFISEYVITKPLENRVYPEWRDITVKREEFIEEVIINTKKFISDLAQINPFISMSQRLVQLQSMLEKVSQ
;
A
#
# COMPACT_ATOMS: atom_id res chain seq x y z
N MET A 1 -4.48 -13.87 9.57
CA MET A 1 -4.17 -12.49 9.97
C MET A 1 -3.22 -11.85 8.97
N PHE A 2 -3.71 -10.80 8.35
CA PHE A 2 -2.95 -9.84 7.56
C PHE A 2 -3.11 -8.51 8.26
N GLU A 3 -2.01 -7.82 8.55
CA GLU A 3 -2.00 -6.57 9.29
C GLU A 3 -1.17 -5.54 8.52
N ILE A 4 -1.69 -4.31 8.43
CA ILE A 4 -0.98 -3.16 7.86
C ILE A 4 -0.50 -2.30 9.00
N LYS A 5 0.80 -2.02 9.04
CA LYS A 5 1.40 -1.02 9.91
C LYS A 5 1.96 0.10 9.06
N TYR A 6 1.64 1.33 9.41
CA TYR A 6 2.30 2.48 8.84
C TYR A 6 2.55 3.54 9.89
N ARG A 7 3.53 4.39 9.60
CA ARG A 7 3.82 5.58 10.38
C ARG A 7 4.07 6.74 9.44
N ILE A 8 3.21 7.75 9.51
CA ILE A 8 3.37 9.01 8.78
C ILE A 8 4.58 9.74 9.36
N ILE A 9 5.53 10.13 8.49
CA ILE A 9 6.68 10.96 8.87
C ILE A 9 6.59 12.24 8.07
N VAL A 10 6.11 13.29 8.74
CA VAL A 10 5.95 14.61 8.14
C VAL A 10 6.36 15.70 9.11
N ASP A 11 6.92 16.78 8.57
CA ASP A 11 6.97 18.05 9.30
C ASP A 11 5.54 18.64 9.33
N GLU A 12 4.80 18.34 10.40
CA GLU A 12 3.44 18.88 10.58
C GLU A 12 3.40 20.41 10.45
N SER A 13 4.45 21.11 10.87
CA SER A 13 4.49 22.58 10.81
C SER A 13 4.60 23.10 9.38
N HIS A 14 5.23 22.30 8.50
CA HIS A 14 5.30 22.53 7.07
C HIS A 14 3.94 22.25 6.41
N TRP A 15 3.42 21.03 6.59
CA TRP A 15 2.17 20.59 5.95
C TRP A 15 0.95 21.39 6.38
N LYS A 16 0.86 21.83 7.64
CA LYS A 16 -0.23 22.68 8.15
C LYS A 16 -0.38 24.02 7.43
N LYS A 17 0.70 24.54 6.85
CA LYS A 17 0.71 25.87 6.20
C LYS A 17 0.50 25.81 4.69
N MET A 18 0.55 24.61 4.11
CA MET A 18 0.41 24.44 2.68
C MET A 18 -1.02 24.70 2.22
N ASN A 19 -1.15 25.35 1.07
CA ASN A 19 -2.38 25.36 0.31
C ASN A 19 -2.46 24.14 -0.62
N LEU A 20 -3.61 23.96 -1.28
CA LEU A 20 -3.84 22.83 -2.17
C LEU A 20 -2.82 22.74 -3.32
N GLU A 21 -2.45 23.85 -3.95
CA GLU A 21 -1.48 23.85 -5.06
C GLU A 21 -0.09 23.37 -4.61
N GLN A 22 0.31 23.69 -3.38
CA GLN A 22 1.57 23.21 -2.81
C GLN A 22 1.51 21.73 -2.48
N ILE A 23 0.41 21.28 -1.88
CA ILE A 23 0.18 19.86 -1.56
C ILE A 23 0.27 18.98 -2.81
N GLU A 24 -0.30 19.43 -3.93
CA GLU A 24 -0.24 18.68 -5.20
C GLU A 24 1.19 18.51 -5.75
N LYS A 25 2.15 19.34 -5.33
CA LYS A 25 3.55 19.30 -5.79
C LYS A 25 4.45 18.41 -4.94
N GLU A 26 4.07 18.10 -3.70
CA GLU A 26 4.88 17.28 -2.78
C GLU A 26 4.92 15.79 -3.16
N GLY A 27 4.07 15.35 -4.10
CA GLY A 27 4.15 14.00 -4.66
C GLY A 27 3.58 12.88 -3.78
N GLY A 28 3.47 13.07 -2.47
CA GLY A 28 2.83 12.14 -1.54
C GLY A 28 3.18 12.42 -0.08
N ILE A 29 2.59 11.64 0.83
CA ILE A 29 2.98 11.63 2.24
C ILE A 29 3.91 10.44 2.45
N GLU A 30 5.13 10.75 2.87
CA GLU A 30 6.16 9.78 3.18
C GLU A 30 5.98 9.19 4.58
N GLY A 31 6.52 7.99 4.76
CA GLY A 31 6.53 7.33 6.05
C GLY A 31 7.17 5.96 5.99
N PHE A 32 6.87 5.18 7.01
CA PHE A 32 7.19 3.76 7.08
C PHE A 32 5.95 2.94 6.77
N PHE A 33 6.11 1.84 6.03
CA PHE A 33 5.04 0.92 5.71
C PHE A 33 5.50 -0.54 5.88
N GLN A 34 4.66 -1.35 6.52
CA GLN A 34 4.92 -2.76 6.74
C GLN A 34 3.63 -3.58 6.62
N LEU A 35 3.73 -4.73 5.95
CA LEU A 35 2.72 -5.77 5.98
C LEU A 35 3.19 -6.90 6.89
N ASN A 36 2.33 -7.38 7.77
CA ASN A 36 2.55 -8.60 8.53
C ASN A 36 1.57 -9.68 8.03
N LEU A 37 2.12 -10.82 7.62
CA LEU A 37 1.37 -11.98 7.12
C LEU A 37 1.68 -13.20 8.00
N HIS A 38 1.08 -13.21 9.20
CA HIS A 38 1.32 -14.21 10.25
C HIS A 38 2.78 -14.26 10.74
N SER A 39 3.63 -15.02 10.05
CA SER A 39 5.00 -15.34 10.46
C SER A 39 6.06 -14.61 9.63
N VAL A 40 5.63 -13.84 8.62
CA VAL A 40 6.52 -13.07 7.77
C VAL A 40 6.10 -11.61 7.77
N ASP A 41 7.09 -10.74 7.65
CA ASP A 41 6.91 -9.32 7.48
C ASP A 41 7.41 -8.91 6.08
N TYR A 42 6.79 -7.87 5.53
CA TYR A 42 7.23 -7.20 4.31
C TYR A 42 7.33 -5.70 4.57
N GLY A 43 8.42 -5.07 4.14
CA GLY A 43 8.67 -3.66 4.45
C GLY A 43 9.11 -3.46 5.90
N TYR A 44 9.01 -2.22 6.37
CA TYR A 44 9.56 -1.82 7.66
C TYR A 44 8.71 -0.74 8.31
N CYS A 45 8.35 -0.95 9.57
CA CYS A 45 7.69 0.05 10.41
C CYS A 45 8.10 -0.17 11.87
N HIS A 46 8.36 0.91 12.59
CA HIS A 46 8.73 0.84 14.01
C HIS A 46 7.96 1.86 14.86
N ASP A 47 7.87 1.54 16.15
CA ASP A 47 7.17 2.32 17.17
C ASP A 47 8.12 3.12 18.09
N ARG A 48 9.45 2.90 18.01
CA ARG A 48 10.43 3.72 18.76
C ARG A 48 10.27 5.21 18.46
N GLU A 49 10.71 6.07 19.37
CA GLU A 49 10.78 7.51 19.11
C GLU A 49 11.56 7.79 17.80
N LEU A 50 11.06 8.75 17.02
CA LEU A 50 11.74 9.18 15.80
C LEU A 50 13.04 9.86 16.20
N ALA A 51 14.14 9.48 15.55
CA ALA A 51 15.38 10.21 15.66
C ALA A 51 15.24 11.58 14.99
N GLU A 52 16.04 12.55 15.43
CA GLU A 52 16.12 13.85 14.76
C GLU A 52 16.55 13.65 13.30
N GLY A 53 15.76 14.17 12.35
CA GLY A 53 16.01 14.04 10.92
C GLY A 53 15.68 12.66 10.33
N GLU A 54 14.96 11.81 11.05
CA GLU A 54 14.47 10.55 10.48
C GLU A 54 13.39 10.80 9.42
N GLU A 55 13.57 10.20 8.24
CA GLU A 55 12.69 10.32 7.09
C GLU A 55 12.01 8.98 6.78
N GLY A 56 10.81 9.03 6.20
CA GLY A 56 10.15 7.87 5.64
C GLY A 56 10.64 7.60 4.22
N PHE A 57 10.55 6.36 3.77
CA PHE A 57 10.97 5.97 2.42
C PHE A 57 9.78 5.53 1.56
N ASP A 58 8.63 5.27 2.18
CA ASP A 58 7.42 4.81 1.50
C ASP A 58 6.44 5.96 1.27
N ILE A 59 5.90 6.07 0.05
CA ILE A 59 4.70 6.85 -0.20
C ILE A 59 3.49 6.00 0.23
N ILE A 60 3.02 6.20 1.47
CA ILE A 60 1.98 5.35 2.10
C ILE A 60 0.71 5.25 1.23
N SER A 61 0.29 6.36 0.62
CA SER A 61 -0.87 6.37 -0.27
C SER A 61 -0.73 5.47 -1.50
N THR A 62 0.50 5.29 -2.02
CA THR A 62 0.75 4.40 -3.17
C THR A 62 0.55 2.95 -2.77
N TRP A 63 1.06 2.54 -1.60
CA TRP A 63 0.81 1.20 -1.04
C TRP A 63 -0.68 0.93 -0.83
N LEU A 64 -1.39 1.86 -0.18
CA LEU A 64 -2.83 1.72 0.07
C LEU A 64 -3.64 1.67 -1.23
N SER A 65 -3.31 2.50 -2.23
CA SER A 65 -3.92 2.44 -3.55
C SER A 65 -3.70 1.08 -4.21
N ASN A 66 -2.45 0.59 -4.25
CA ASN A 66 -2.13 -0.70 -4.86
C ASN A 66 -2.87 -1.86 -4.18
N LEU A 67 -2.99 -1.85 -2.85
CA LEU A 67 -3.73 -2.86 -2.10
C LEU A 67 -5.24 -2.79 -2.36
N LEU A 68 -5.82 -1.59 -2.50
CA LEU A 68 -7.20 -1.43 -2.93
C LEU A 68 -7.42 -1.95 -4.36
N GLU A 69 -6.45 -1.80 -5.26
CA GLU A 69 -6.53 -2.42 -6.59
C GLU A 69 -6.56 -3.95 -6.50
N VAL A 70 -5.78 -4.56 -5.59
CA VAL A 70 -5.89 -6.00 -5.33
C VAL A 70 -7.31 -6.35 -4.91
N CYS A 71 -7.91 -5.63 -3.95
CA CYS A 71 -9.28 -5.87 -3.53
C CYS A 71 -10.29 -5.80 -4.70
N LEU A 72 -10.12 -4.84 -5.61
CA LEU A 72 -11.03 -4.64 -6.75
C LEU A 72 -10.86 -5.69 -7.87
N LEU A 73 -9.66 -6.22 -8.06
CA LEU A 73 -9.32 -7.02 -9.24
C LEU A 73 -9.26 -8.52 -8.97
N ILE A 74 -8.99 -8.94 -7.73
CA ILE A 74 -8.60 -10.33 -7.43
C ILE A 74 -9.72 -11.35 -7.71
N ASP A 75 -10.99 -10.94 -7.57
CA ASP A 75 -12.13 -11.81 -7.81
C ASP A 75 -12.34 -12.13 -9.30
N ASP A 76 -12.11 -11.15 -10.16
CA ASP A 76 -12.26 -11.29 -11.61
C ASP A 76 -11.06 -11.96 -12.27
N THR A 77 -9.86 -11.63 -11.79
CA THR A 77 -8.59 -12.00 -12.45
C THR A 77 -7.95 -13.25 -11.87
N LYS A 78 -8.27 -13.59 -10.61
CA LYS A 78 -7.66 -14.66 -9.80
C LYS A 78 -6.16 -14.48 -9.52
N TYR A 79 -5.54 -13.46 -10.10
CA TYR A 79 -4.13 -13.14 -9.98
C TYR A 79 -3.98 -11.62 -10.03
N VAL A 80 -3.31 -11.08 -9.02
CA VAL A 80 -2.83 -9.69 -9.02
C VAL A 80 -1.40 -9.69 -8.49
N ALA A 81 -0.51 -8.90 -9.08
CA ALA A 81 0.77 -8.59 -8.45
C ALA A 81 0.99 -7.09 -8.43
N ILE A 82 1.47 -6.57 -7.30
CA ILE A 82 1.80 -5.17 -7.11
C ILE A 82 3.31 -4.99 -7.02
N LYS A 83 3.83 -3.97 -7.66
CA LYS A 83 5.26 -3.66 -7.70
C LYS A 83 5.70 -3.05 -6.38
N ASP A 84 6.84 -3.50 -5.89
CA ASP A 84 7.55 -2.79 -4.81
C ASP A 84 8.07 -1.45 -5.36
N THR A 85 7.75 -0.34 -4.72
CA THR A 85 8.20 0.99 -5.18
C THR A 85 9.69 1.20 -4.96
N GLU A 86 10.30 0.46 -4.04
CA GLU A 86 11.72 0.59 -3.66
C GLU A 86 12.63 -0.40 -4.39
N SER A 87 12.05 -1.28 -5.21
CA SER A 87 12.79 -2.29 -5.98
C SER A 87 12.38 -2.31 -7.45
N TYR A 88 13.37 -2.47 -8.33
CA TYR A 88 13.11 -2.48 -9.78
C TYR A 88 12.43 -3.76 -10.27
N ASN A 89 12.62 -4.89 -9.58
CA ASN A 89 12.16 -6.22 -10.01
C ASN A 89 11.38 -7.00 -8.96
N THR A 90 11.13 -6.45 -7.77
CA THR A 90 10.36 -7.13 -6.71
C THR A 90 8.86 -6.81 -6.83
N TRP A 91 8.03 -7.82 -6.56
CA TRP A 91 6.59 -7.70 -6.52
C TRP A 91 6.00 -8.51 -5.37
N LEU A 92 4.85 -8.08 -4.89
CA LEU A 92 3.96 -8.88 -4.06
C LEU A 92 2.87 -9.50 -4.93
N GLU A 93 2.90 -10.84 -5.03
CA GLU A 93 1.96 -11.66 -5.79
C GLU A 93 0.79 -12.08 -4.89
N PHE A 94 -0.44 -11.94 -5.40
CA PHE A 94 -1.69 -12.36 -4.77
C PHE A 94 -2.44 -13.30 -5.71
N ILE A 95 -2.71 -14.52 -5.25
CA ILE A 95 -3.46 -15.53 -6.00
C ILE A 95 -4.72 -15.90 -5.22
N SER A 96 -5.88 -15.84 -5.88
CA SER A 96 -7.15 -16.27 -5.29
C SER A 96 -7.18 -17.79 -5.14
N ALA A 97 -7.45 -18.26 -3.92
CA ALA A 97 -7.62 -19.67 -3.58
C ALA A 97 -8.90 -19.83 -2.76
N ASP A 98 -10.03 -20.05 -3.45
CA ASP A 98 -11.36 -20.12 -2.86
C ASP A 98 -11.72 -18.88 -2.00
N ASN A 99 -11.70 -19.01 -0.67
CA ASN A 99 -11.98 -17.93 0.28
C ASN A 99 -10.70 -17.24 0.80
N ASP A 100 -9.55 -17.72 0.38
CA ASP A 100 -8.24 -17.26 0.82
C ASP A 100 -7.49 -16.59 -0.34
N LEU A 101 -6.44 -15.87 0.04
CA LEU A 101 -5.40 -15.34 -0.82
C LEU A 101 -4.08 -16.01 -0.48
N LEU A 102 -3.37 -16.47 -1.50
CA LEU A 102 -1.98 -16.87 -1.39
C LEU A 102 -1.11 -15.66 -1.73
N VAL A 103 -0.29 -15.24 -0.79
CA VAL A 103 0.60 -14.08 -0.96
C VAL A 103 2.04 -14.54 -1.02
N SER A 104 2.80 -13.99 -1.96
CA SER A 104 4.22 -14.31 -2.17
C SER A 104 5.05 -13.09 -2.52
N VAL A 105 6.33 -13.10 -2.16
CA VAL A 105 7.31 -12.20 -2.78
C VAL A 105 7.83 -12.87 -4.03
N ILE A 106 7.79 -12.15 -5.15
CA ILE A 106 8.36 -12.61 -6.42
C ILE A 106 9.37 -11.61 -6.96
N GLN A 107 10.31 -12.11 -7.74
CA GLN A 107 11.22 -11.29 -8.56
C GLN A 107 11.14 -11.69 -10.03
N SER A 108 11.18 -10.71 -10.93
CA SER A 108 11.30 -10.93 -12.37
C SER A 108 12.01 -9.76 -13.03
N ASP A 109 12.99 -10.04 -13.89
CA ASP A 109 13.72 -9.03 -14.68
C ASP A 109 12.89 -8.50 -15.87
N SER A 110 11.62 -8.89 -15.97
CA SER A 110 10.71 -8.39 -17.00
C SER A 110 10.51 -6.87 -16.84
N PHE A 111 10.78 -6.11 -17.90
CA PHE A 111 10.58 -4.67 -17.88
C PHE A 111 9.08 -4.34 -17.94
N ILE A 112 8.52 -3.90 -16.81
CA ILE A 112 7.10 -3.57 -16.67
C ILE A 112 6.97 -2.19 -16.01
N SER A 113 6.21 -1.33 -16.68
CA SER A 113 5.96 0.06 -16.28
C SER A 113 4.83 0.20 -15.28
N GLU A 114 3.89 -0.74 -15.29
CA GLU A 114 2.71 -0.78 -14.48
C GLU A 114 3.06 -1.13 -13.03
N TYR A 115 2.38 -0.49 -12.08
CA TYR A 115 2.51 -0.81 -10.65
C TYR A 115 1.67 -2.02 -10.24
N VAL A 116 0.64 -2.35 -11.01
CA VAL A 116 -0.26 -3.48 -10.75
C VAL A 116 -0.47 -4.25 -12.05
N ILE A 117 -0.35 -5.56 -11.97
CA ILE A 117 -0.55 -6.47 -13.10
C ILE A 117 -1.53 -7.58 -12.73
N THR A 118 -2.30 -8.05 -13.70
CA THR A 118 -3.33 -9.08 -13.53
C THR A 118 -2.99 -10.38 -14.26
N LYS A 119 -1.74 -10.51 -14.71
CA LYS A 119 -1.21 -11.70 -15.36
C LYS A 119 0.12 -12.10 -14.73
N PRO A 120 0.37 -13.41 -14.55
CA PRO A 120 1.63 -13.90 -14.01
C PRO A 120 2.84 -13.46 -14.82
N LEU A 121 3.91 -13.10 -14.11
CA LEU A 121 5.20 -12.81 -14.72
C LEU A 121 5.87 -14.09 -15.20
N GLU A 122 6.42 -14.03 -16.42
CA GLU A 122 7.30 -15.07 -16.95
C GLU A 122 8.63 -15.09 -16.18
N ASN A 123 9.19 -16.30 -16.05
CA ASN A 123 10.48 -16.54 -15.39
C ASN A 123 10.62 -15.95 -13.97
N ARG A 124 9.50 -15.77 -13.26
CA ARG A 124 9.52 -15.28 -11.89
C ARG A 124 10.12 -16.30 -10.93
N VAL A 125 10.85 -15.79 -9.95
CA VAL A 125 11.41 -16.57 -8.84
C VAL A 125 10.80 -16.10 -7.52
N TYR A 126 10.92 -16.93 -6.49
CA TYR A 126 10.41 -16.67 -5.15
C TYR A 126 11.60 -16.55 -4.19
N PRO A 127 12.17 -15.34 -4.00
CA PRO A 127 13.44 -15.17 -3.30
C PRO A 127 13.33 -15.32 -1.78
N GLU A 128 12.15 -15.06 -1.22
CA GLU A 128 11.96 -14.98 0.24
C GLU A 128 10.91 -15.98 0.72
N TRP A 129 9.63 -15.62 0.61
CA TRP A 129 8.50 -16.43 1.06
C TRP A 129 7.42 -16.50 0.00
N ARG A 130 6.63 -17.57 0.08
CA ARG A 130 5.68 -17.96 -0.95
C ARG A 130 4.44 -18.62 -0.35
N ASP A 131 3.31 -18.40 -1.01
CA ASP A 131 2.01 -19.02 -0.75
C ASP A 131 1.55 -18.86 0.71
N ILE A 132 1.86 -17.70 1.31
CA ILE A 132 1.38 -17.37 2.65
C ILE A 132 -0.13 -17.17 2.57
N THR A 133 -0.86 -18.04 3.27
CA THR A 133 -2.32 -18.03 3.24
C THR A 133 -2.87 -16.92 4.14
N VAL A 134 -3.72 -16.08 3.57
CA VAL A 134 -4.44 -15.01 4.25
C VAL A 134 -5.91 -15.15 3.90
N LYS A 135 -6.81 -15.02 4.89
CA LYS A 135 -8.24 -14.98 4.57
C LYS A 135 -8.55 -13.71 3.77
N ARG A 136 -9.23 -13.88 2.63
CA ARG A 136 -9.55 -12.74 1.74
C ARG A 136 -10.38 -11.67 2.46
N GLU A 137 -11.34 -12.08 3.29
CA GLU A 137 -12.17 -11.17 4.07
C GLU A 137 -11.34 -10.33 5.06
N GLU A 138 -10.42 -10.98 5.81
CA GLU A 138 -9.52 -10.30 6.74
C GLU A 138 -8.60 -9.31 6.00
N PHE A 139 -8.10 -9.68 4.82
CA PHE A 139 -7.30 -8.79 3.97
C PHE A 139 -8.08 -7.54 3.53
N ILE A 140 -9.29 -7.72 2.98
CA ILE A 140 -10.11 -6.62 2.50
C ILE A 140 -10.49 -5.68 3.66
N GLU A 141 -10.90 -6.25 4.79
CA GLU A 141 -11.26 -5.47 5.98
C GLU A 141 -10.07 -4.62 6.47
N GLU A 142 -8.88 -5.22 6.58
CA GLU A 142 -7.66 -4.53 7.03
C GLU A 142 -7.27 -3.38 6.09
N VAL A 143 -7.35 -3.58 4.78
CA VAL A 143 -7.06 -2.55 3.76
C VAL A 143 -8.06 -1.39 3.88
N ILE A 144 -9.36 -1.69 4.02
CA ILE A 144 -10.41 -0.68 4.19
C ILE A 144 -10.17 0.14 5.46
N ILE A 145 -9.94 -0.52 6.60
CA ILE A 145 -9.76 0.13 7.91
C ILE A 145 -8.55 1.05 7.88
N ASN A 146 -7.40 0.56 7.41
CA ASN A 146 -6.17 1.34 7.40
C ASN A 146 -6.23 2.49 6.39
N THR A 147 -6.90 2.31 5.25
CA THR A 147 -7.10 3.40 4.31
C THR A 147 -7.99 4.50 4.89
N LYS A 148 -9.11 4.14 5.54
CA LYS A 148 -9.98 5.10 6.23
C LYS A 148 -9.22 5.88 7.29
N LYS A 149 -8.44 5.16 8.11
CA LYS A 149 -7.60 5.76 9.15
C LYS A 149 -6.60 6.74 8.56
N PHE A 150 -5.89 6.34 7.50
CA PHE A 150 -4.87 7.19 6.86
C PHE A 150 -5.47 8.49 6.32
N ILE A 151 -6.60 8.41 5.61
CA ILE A 151 -7.31 9.59 5.10
C ILE A 151 -7.73 10.51 6.26
N SER A 152 -8.26 9.93 7.34
CA SER A 152 -8.65 10.68 8.54
C SER A 152 -7.47 11.37 9.21
N ASP A 153 -6.36 10.67 9.38
CA ASP A 153 -5.14 11.19 10.02
C ASP A 153 -4.59 12.40 9.24
N LEU A 154 -4.56 12.31 7.90
CA LEU A 154 -4.12 13.43 7.05
C LEU A 154 -5.06 14.64 7.10
N ALA A 155 -6.37 14.42 7.20
CA ALA A 155 -7.33 15.51 7.34
C ALA A 155 -7.14 16.29 8.65
N GLN A 156 -6.62 15.66 9.71
CA GLN A 156 -6.27 16.34 10.97
C GLN A 156 -5.01 17.19 10.84
N ILE A 157 -4.07 16.81 9.96
CA ILE A 157 -2.85 17.59 9.71
C ILE A 157 -3.19 18.84 8.91
N ASN A 158 -3.87 18.69 7.78
CA ASN A 158 -4.34 19.80 6.97
C ASN A 158 -5.58 19.39 6.17
N PRO A 159 -6.75 20.05 6.38
CA PRO A 159 -7.99 19.71 5.67
C PRO A 159 -7.88 19.73 4.14
N PHE A 160 -6.99 20.55 3.57
CA PHE A 160 -6.78 20.60 2.12
C PHE A 160 -6.13 19.34 1.55
N ILE A 161 -5.46 18.53 2.37
CA ILE A 161 -4.87 17.26 1.91
C ILE A 161 -5.97 16.32 1.40
N SER A 162 -7.14 16.30 2.06
CA SER A 162 -8.28 15.48 1.62
C SER A 162 -8.86 15.91 0.26
N MET A 163 -8.58 17.15 -0.16
CA MET A 163 -9.00 17.69 -1.45
C MET A 163 -7.97 17.46 -2.56
N SER A 164 -6.78 16.94 -2.22
CA SER A 164 -5.76 16.64 -3.23
C SER A 164 -6.20 15.51 -4.16
N GLN A 165 -5.77 15.55 -5.41
CA GLN A 165 -6.14 14.57 -6.42
C GLN A 165 -5.82 13.14 -5.96
N ARG A 166 -4.65 12.95 -5.34
CA ARG A 166 -4.20 11.66 -4.80
C ARG A 166 -5.17 11.11 -3.75
N LEU A 167 -5.61 11.94 -2.80
CA LEU A 167 -6.52 11.50 -1.74
C LEU A 167 -7.95 11.33 -2.24
N VAL A 168 -8.40 12.17 -3.18
CA VAL A 168 -9.70 12.00 -3.85
C VAL A 168 -9.75 10.69 -4.63
N GLN A 169 -8.67 10.33 -5.32
CA GLN A 169 -8.56 9.03 -6.01
C GLN A 169 -8.57 7.86 -5.01
N LEU A 170 -7.79 7.94 -3.94
CA LEU A 170 -7.75 6.91 -2.90
C LEU A 170 -9.14 6.70 -2.24
N GLN A 171 -9.83 7.79 -1.93
CA GLN A 171 -11.20 7.77 -1.40
C GLN A 171 -12.19 7.12 -2.38
N SER A 172 -12.09 7.44 -3.67
CA SER A 172 -12.95 6.83 -4.71
C SER A 172 -12.72 5.32 -4.83
N MET A 173 -11.47 4.85 -4.71
CA MET A 173 -11.16 3.41 -4.73
C MET A 173 -11.72 2.71 -3.48
N LEU A 174 -11.53 3.32 -2.31
CA LEU A 174 -12.08 2.83 -1.04
C LEU A 174 -13.61 2.67 -1.09
N GLU A 175 -14.32 3.64 -1.69
CA GLU A 175 -15.77 3.58 -1.85
C GLU A 175 -16.24 2.44 -2.75
N LYS A 176 -15.44 2.06 -3.76
CA LYS A 176 -15.76 0.91 -4.63
C LYS A 176 -15.56 -0.42 -3.92
N VAL A 177 -14.51 -0.53 -3.10
CA VAL A 177 -14.22 -1.75 -2.32
C VAL A 177 -15.22 -1.94 -1.17
N SER A 178 -15.77 -0.84 -0.63
CA SER A 178 -16.70 -0.88 0.52
C SER A 178 -18.18 -1.14 0.15
N GLN A 179 -18.51 -1.34 -1.13
CA GLN A 179 -19.87 -1.60 -1.63
C GLN A 179 -20.18 -3.10 -1.69
#